data_AF-A0A2S6ZER6-F1
#
_entry.id   AF-A0A2S6ZER6-F1
#
_cell.length_a   1.000
_cell.length_b   1.000
_cell.length_c   1.000
_cell.angle_alpha   90.00
_cell.angle_beta   90.00
_cell.angle_gamma   90.00
#
_symmetry.space_group_name_H-M   'P 1'
#
loop_
_entity.id
_entity.type
_entity.pdbx_description
1 polymer ?
#
loop_
_entity_poly.entity_id
_entity_poly.type
_entity_poly.pdbx_seq_one_letter_code
_entity_poly.pdbx_strand_id
1 'polypeptide(L)'
;MTPSSHRLPALLLLASLLAATRINHFGAIPDASWAVFFIGGFYLRGWTRWAFPLLMALAVLVDYLVIRGQGLSFWQHYCVSPAYWCLIPAYFALWSGGNWLARRYRGADWRALGLAAASLVLAVAVCHLIAQGSFYWISRSVPNPTVAGWWRNYSDWLPPYLGSAALYTALAAAIQSGVEQLARLGQRGQPVGH
;
A
#
# COMPACT_ATOMS: atom_id res chain seq x y z
N MET A 1 -27.54 10.16 5.82
CA MET A 1 -26.81 8.86 5.86
C MET A 1 -25.35 9.16 6.13
N THR A 2 -24.81 8.71 7.28
CA THR A 2 -23.49 9.16 7.76
C THR A 2 -22.37 8.61 6.87
N PRO A 3 -21.37 9.43 6.46
CA PRO A 3 -20.23 9.00 5.62
C PRO A 3 -19.25 8.01 6.30
N SER A 4 -19.68 7.33 7.37
CA SER A 4 -18.86 6.56 8.32
C SER A 4 -18.94 5.05 8.14
N SER A 5 -20.03 4.51 7.61
CA SER A 5 -20.34 3.07 7.67
C SER A 5 -19.39 2.17 6.88
N HIS A 6 -18.78 2.68 5.80
CA HIS A 6 -17.89 1.89 4.95
C HIS A 6 -16.40 1.98 5.32
N ARG A 7 -16.01 2.92 6.19
CA ARG A 7 -14.60 3.16 6.53
C ARG A 7 -14.04 2.12 7.50
N LEU A 8 -14.82 1.75 8.50
CA LEU A 8 -14.42 0.74 9.48
C LEU A 8 -14.24 -0.65 8.83
N PRO A 9 -15.20 -1.16 8.02
CA PRO A 9 -14.99 -2.40 7.27
C PRO A 9 -13.76 -2.35 6.35
N ALA A 10 -13.56 -1.24 5.63
CA ALA A 10 -12.37 -1.08 4.78
C ALA A 10 -11.08 -1.12 5.59
N LEU A 11 -11.02 -0.44 6.74
CA LEU A 11 -9.86 -0.49 7.63
C LEU A 11 -9.60 -1.92 8.13
N LEU A 12 -10.62 -2.64 8.60
CA LEU A 12 -10.48 -4.01 9.09
C LEU A 12 -9.99 -4.95 7.99
N LEU A 13 -10.56 -4.86 6.78
CA LEU A 13 -10.12 -5.67 5.64
C LEU A 13 -8.67 -5.38 5.26
N LEU A 14 -8.28 -4.10 5.23
CA LEU A 14 -6.91 -3.69 4.94
C LEU A 14 -5.94 -4.15 6.03
N ALA A 15 -6.31 -4.08 7.31
CA ALA A 15 -5.49 -4.55 8.42
C ALA A 15 -5.30 -6.07 8.37
N SER A 16 -6.38 -6.83 8.11
CA SER A 16 -6.31 -8.27 7.95
C SER A 16 -5.45 -8.68 6.75
N LEU A 17 -5.60 -8.00 5.61
CA LEU A 17 -4.79 -8.26 4.42
C LEU A 17 -3.30 -7.98 4.68
N LEU A 18 -2.99 -6.87 5.35
CA LEU A 18 -1.64 -6.53 5.79
C LEU A 18 -1.06 -7.64 6.68
N ALA A 19 -1.79 -8.01 7.74
CA ALA A 19 -1.34 -9.01 8.70
C ALA A 19 -1.14 -10.39 8.06
N ALA A 20 -2.00 -10.78 7.11
CA ALA A 20 -1.93 -12.08 6.45
C ALA A 20 -0.77 -12.19 5.44
N THR A 21 -0.41 -11.09 4.76
CA THR A 21 0.57 -11.13 3.65
C THR A 21 1.96 -10.66 4.05
N ARG A 22 2.09 -9.91 5.15
CA ARG A 22 3.37 -9.39 5.65
C ARG A 22 4.19 -10.42 6.46
N ILE A 23 3.78 -11.69 6.44
CA ILE A 23 4.43 -12.79 7.18
C ILE A 23 5.66 -13.30 6.43
N ASN A 24 5.67 -13.22 5.08
CA ASN A 24 6.82 -13.57 4.24
C ASN A 24 6.84 -12.71 2.99
N HIS A 25 7.94 -11.97 2.78
CA HIS A 25 8.08 -11.04 1.65
C HIS A 25 8.00 -11.72 0.27
N PHE A 26 8.32 -13.03 0.21
CA PHE A 26 8.33 -13.86 -1.01
C PHE A 26 7.65 -15.23 -0.78
N GLY A 27 6.60 -15.28 0.04
CA GLY A 27 5.76 -16.48 0.11
C GLY A 27 5.01 -16.71 -1.21
N ALA A 28 4.22 -17.80 -1.28
CA ALA A 28 3.33 -18.06 -2.42
C ALA A 28 2.32 -16.90 -2.66
N ILE A 29 2.10 -16.06 -1.65
CA ILE A 29 1.27 -14.86 -1.70
C ILE A 29 2.21 -13.66 -1.49
N PRO A 30 2.29 -12.72 -2.45
CA PRO A 30 3.16 -11.56 -2.33
C PRO A 30 2.66 -10.58 -1.25
N ASP A 31 3.58 -9.84 -0.63
CA ASP A 31 3.23 -8.84 0.38
C ASP A 31 2.33 -7.73 -0.23
N ALA A 32 1.14 -7.53 0.37
CA ALA A 32 0.17 -6.54 -0.06
C ALA A 32 0.38 -5.15 0.56
N SER A 33 1.38 -4.97 1.44
CA SER A 33 1.58 -3.76 2.25
C SER A 33 1.52 -2.49 1.42
N TRP A 34 2.21 -2.43 0.27
CA TRP A 34 2.25 -1.22 -0.53
C TRP A 34 0.88 -0.86 -1.12
N ALA A 35 0.15 -1.87 -1.58
CA ALA A 35 -1.24 -1.69 -2.02
C ALA A 35 -2.13 -1.28 -0.85
N VAL A 36 -1.97 -1.88 0.33
CA VAL A 36 -2.75 -1.54 1.54
C VAL A 36 -2.64 -0.05 1.88
N PHE A 37 -1.43 0.51 1.88
CA PHE A 37 -1.26 1.94 2.16
C PHE A 37 -1.80 2.83 1.04
N PHE A 38 -1.67 2.44 -0.24
CA PHE A 38 -2.25 3.18 -1.35
C PHE A 38 -3.80 3.17 -1.30
N ILE A 39 -4.40 1.99 -1.17
CA ILE A 39 -5.86 1.78 -1.07
C ILE A 39 -6.40 2.46 0.20
N GLY A 40 -5.66 2.38 1.32
CA GLY A 40 -5.98 3.09 2.56
C GLY A 40 -6.01 4.61 2.34
N GLY A 41 -5.04 5.17 1.62
CA GLY A 41 -5.04 6.56 1.20
C GLY A 41 -6.29 6.96 0.42
N PHE A 42 -6.79 6.06 -0.43
CA PHE A 42 -8.00 6.26 -1.22
C PHE A 42 -9.28 6.23 -0.38
N TYR A 43 -9.55 5.13 0.35
CA TYR A 43 -10.81 4.94 1.08
C TYR A 43 -10.86 5.62 2.45
N LEU A 44 -9.70 5.77 3.12
CA LEU A 44 -9.60 6.23 4.50
C LEU A 44 -9.01 7.64 4.59
N ARG A 45 -9.02 8.42 3.50
CA ARG A 45 -8.54 9.81 3.44
C ARG A 45 -8.99 10.65 4.64
N GLY A 46 -10.28 10.59 5.00
CA GLY A 46 -10.84 11.34 6.12
C GLY A 46 -10.37 10.88 7.51
N TRP A 47 -9.77 9.69 7.60
CA TRP A 47 -9.23 9.08 8.81
C TRP A 47 -7.69 9.01 8.80
N THR A 48 -7.01 9.73 7.89
CA THR A 48 -5.53 9.68 7.74
C THR A 48 -4.79 9.76 9.08
N ARG A 49 -5.17 10.69 9.97
CA ARG A 49 -4.53 10.88 11.29
C ARG A 49 -4.61 9.70 12.25
N TRP A 50 -5.50 8.73 12.00
CA TRP A 50 -5.70 7.55 12.84
C TRP A 50 -5.39 6.25 12.10
N ALA A 51 -5.93 6.09 10.88
CA ALA A 51 -5.80 4.88 10.09
C ALA A 51 -4.36 4.65 9.62
N PHE A 52 -3.64 5.69 9.20
CA PHE A 52 -2.26 5.54 8.74
C PHE A 52 -1.33 5.11 9.89
N PRO A 53 -1.31 5.78 11.07
CA PRO A 53 -0.51 5.31 12.20
C PRO A 53 -0.89 3.91 12.68
N LEU A 54 -2.19 3.55 12.66
CA LEU A 54 -2.64 2.22 13.09
C LEU A 54 -2.14 1.12 12.15
N LEU A 55 -2.23 1.31 10.84
CA LEU A 55 -1.69 0.34 9.86
C LEU A 55 -0.16 0.29 9.91
N MET A 56 0.51 1.42 10.19
CA MET A 56 1.96 1.44 10.41
C MET A 56 2.36 0.66 11.66
N ALA A 57 1.66 0.87 12.78
CA ALA A 57 1.90 0.14 14.01
C ALA A 57 1.66 -1.37 13.82
N LEU A 58 0.62 -1.75 13.06
CA LEU A 58 0.36 -3.14 12.71
C LEU A 58 1.48 -3.73 11.84
N ALA A 59 1.97 -2.99 10.84
CA ALA A 59 3.11 -3.41 10.03
C ALA A 59 4.35 -3.70 10.90
N VAL A 60 4.69 -2.80 11.81
CA VAL A 60 5.82 -2.97 12.75
C VAL A 60 5.59 -4.16 13.69
N LEU A 61 4.37 -4.32 14.20
CA LEU A 61 4.01 -5.45 15.06
C LEU A 61 4.19 -6.79 14.35
N VAL A 62 3.74 -6.90 13.10
CA VAL A 62 3.90 -8.12 12.30
C VAL A 62 5.38 -8.41 12.06
N ASP A 63 6.16 -7.39 11.66
CA ASP A 63 7.61 -7.53 11.46
C ASP A 63 8.29 -8.02 12.76
N TYR A 64 7.90 -7.47 13.92
CA TYR A 64 8.39 -7.90 15.22
C TYR A 64 8.06 -9.36 15.54
N LEU A 65 6.80 -9.77 15.35
CA LEU A 65 6.37 -11.15 15.63
C LEU A 65 7.07 -12.17 14.72
N VAL A 66 7.21 -11.85 13.43
CA VAL A 66 7.91 -12.71 12.46
C VAL A 66 9.38 -12.88 12.85
N ILE A 67 10.09 -11.78 13.14
CA ILE A 67 11.51 -11.82 13.50
C ILE A 67 11.72 -12.57 14.83
N ARG A 68 10.86 -12.32 15.83
CA ARG A 68 10.92 -13.05 17.11
C ARG A 68 10.63 -14.53 16.95
N GLY A 69 9.71 -14.90 16.05
CA GLY A 69 9.42 -16.30 15.70
C GLY A 69 10.62 -17.03 15.07
N GLN A 70 11.54 -16.30 14.44
CA GLN A 70 12.81 -16.84 13.92
C GLN A 70 13.91 -16.97 14.99
N GLY A 71 13.63 -16.63 16.25
CA GLY A 71 14.60 -16.68 17.35
C GLY A 71 15.59 -15.50 17.38
N LEU A 72 15.40 -14.49 16.53
CA LEU A 72 16.23 -13.28 16.47
C LEU A 72 15.60 -12.15 17.28
N SER A 73 16.43 -11.24 17.82
CA SER A 73 15.89 -9.96 18.31
C SER A 73 15.64 -9.01 17.13
N PHE A 74 14.68 -8.09 17.28
CA PHE A 74 14.23 -7.20 16.21
C PHE A 74 15.38 -6.46 15.51
N TRP A 75 16.28 -5.86 16.30
CA TRP A 75 17.42 -5.09 15.79
C TRP A 75 18.61 -5.93 15.32
N GLN A 76 18.54 -7.25 15.45
CA GLN A 76 19.56 -8.18 14.93
C GLN A 76 19.20 -8.74 13.55
N HIS A 77 17.97 -8.56 13.08
CA HIS A 77 17.56 -9.01 11.76
C HIS A 77 18.11 -8.07 10.68
N TYR A 78 18.63 -8.62 9.57
CA TYR A 78 19.32 -7.84 8.53
C TYR A 78 18.42 -6.79 7.84
N CYS A 79 17.10 -6.98 7.86
CA CYS A 79 16.13 -6.00 7.34
C CYS A 79 15.90 -4.80 8.27
N VAL A 80 16.36 -4.87 9.53
CA VAL A 80 16.14 -3.83 10.53
C VAL A 80 17.45 -3.09 10.76
N SER A 81 17.47 -1.84 10.32
CA SER A 81 18.58 -0.90 10.49
C SER A 81 18.01 0.47 10.90
N PRO A 82 18.84 1.49 11.18
CA PRO A 82 18.33 2.85 11.39
C PRO A 82 17.45 3.36 10.23
N ALA A 83 17.65 2.84 9.01
CA ALA A 83 16.81 3.13 7.84
C ALA A 83 15.35 2.67 8.01
N TYR A 84 15.05 1.77 8.94
CA TYR A 84 13.69 1.26 9.16
C TYR A 84 12.70 2.39 9.50
N TRP A 85 13.16 3.47 10.13
CA TRP A 85 12.36 4.68 10.38
C TRP A 85 11.90 5.38 9.09
N CYS A 86 12.64 5.24 7.99
CA CYS A 86 12.30 5.80 6.68
C CYS A 86 11.11 5.09 6.03
N LEU A 87 10.64 3.95 6.57
CA LEU A 87 9.40 3.31 6.11
C LEU A 87 8.17 4.20 6.34
N ILE A 88 8.18 5.04 7.37
CA ILE A 88 7.08 5.97 7.65
C ILE A 88 6.85 6.93 6.47
N PRO A 89 7.84 7.76 6.05
CA PRO A 89 7.68 8.62 4.90
C PRO A 89 7.49 7.85 3.58
N ALA A 90 8.11 6.69 3.41
CA ALA A 90 7.91 5.85 2.22
C ALA A 90 6.45 5.41 2.05
N TYR A 91 5.84 4.88 3.11
CA TYR A 91 4.46 4.40 3.07
C TYR A 91 3.48 5.57 3.06
N PHE A 92 3.86 6.72 3.63
CA PHE A 92 3.06 7.94 3.52
C PHE A 92 3.03 8.47 2.08
N ALA A 93 4.05 8.22 1.26
CA ALA A 93 4.01 8.53 -0.18
C ALA A 93 2.92 7.71 -0.90
N LEU A 94 2.82 6.42 -0.59
CA LEU A 94 1.73 5.54 -1.08
C LEU A 94 0.37 6.05 -0.65
N TRP A 95 0.21 6.36 0.64
CA TRP A 95 -1.03 6.93 1.18
C TRP A 95 -1.41 8.24 0.50
N SER A 96 -0.43 9.11 0.24
CA SER A 96 -0.63 10.39 -0.43
C SER A 96 -1.07 10.21 -1.88
N GLY A 97 -0.53 9.20 -2.59
CA GLY A 97 -0.97 8.82 -3.93
C GLY A 97 -2.44 8.41 -3.95
N GLY A 98 -2.85 7.49 -3.07
CA GLY A 98 -4.25 7.09 -2.94
C GLY A 98 -5.18 8.25 -2.58
N ASN A 99 -4.75 9.11 -1.65
CA ASN A 99 -5.51 10.30 -1.24
C ASN A 99 -5.68 11.28 -2.41
N TRP A 100 -4.62 11.50 -3.21
CA TRP A 100 -4.65 12.33 -4.40
C TRP A 100 -5.64 11.80 -5.45
N LEU A 101 -5.64 10.48 -5.67
CA LEU A 101 -6.56 9.80 -6.57
C LEU A 101 -8.02 9.96 -6.09
N ALA A 102 -8.28 9.75 -4.81
CA ALA A 102 -9.61 9.88 -4.23
C ALA A 102 -10.22 11.29 -4.39
N ARG A 103 -9.40 12.34 -4.47
CA ARG A 103 -9.92 13.72 -4.72
C ARG A 103 -10.38 13.93 -6.17
N ARG A 104 -9.89 13.11 -7.09
CA ARG A 104 -10.11 13.24 -8.55
C ARG A 104 -11.04 12.17 -9.10
N TYR A 105 -11.32 11.14 -8.30
CA TYR A 105 -12.23 10.07 -8.63
C TYR A 105 -13.68 10.58 -8.70
N ARG A 106 -14.35 10.33 -9.83
CA ARG A 106 -15.75 10.72 -10.07
C ARG A 106 -16.63 9.51 -10.45
N GLY A 107 -16.11 8.31 -10.31
CA GLY A 107 -16.73 7.05 -10.72
C GLY A 107 -15.80 6.22 -11.59
N ALA A 108 -16.15 4.94 -11.75
CA ALA A 108 -15.38 3.99 -12.54
C ALA A 108 -15.52 4.29 -14.04
N ASP A 109 -14.45 4.83 -14.62
CA ASP A 109 -14.28 5.09 -16.05
C ASP A 109 -12.80 4.91 -16.48
N TRP A 110 -12.53 5.01 -17.78
CA TRP A 110 -11.16 4.86 -18.32
C TRP A 110 -10.20 5.94 -17.82
N ARG A 111 -10.71 7.13 -17.51
CA ARG A 111 -9.91 8.23 -16.97
C ARG A 111 -9.47 7.92 -15.55
N ALA A 112 -10.36 7.39 -14.70
CA ALA A 112 -10.06 6.96 -13.34
C ALA A 112 -9.02 5.84 -13.35
N LEU A 113 -9.11 4.89 -14.29
CA LEU A 113 -8.10 3.84 -14.46
C LEU A 113 -6.72 4.43 -14.82
N GLY A 114 -6.66 5.34 -15.79
CA GLY A 114 -5.41 6.02 -16.17
C GLY A 114 -4.79 6.82 -15.02
N LEU A 115 -5.62 7.57 -14.26
CA LEU A 115 -5.17 8.30 -13.09
C LEU A 115 -4.70 7.38 -11.96
N ALA A 116 -5.39 6.24 -11.76
CA ALA A 116 -5.00 5.25 -10.76
C ALA A 116 -3.66 4.61 -11.10
N ALA A 117 -3.46 4.19 -12.36
CA ALA A 117 -2.21 3.62 -12.82
C ALA A 117 -1.05 4.62 -12.67
N ALA A 118 -1.21 5.86 -13.15
CA ALA A 118 -0.17 6.88 -13.05
C ALA A 118 0.15 7.23 -11.59
N SER A 119 -0.87 7.38 -10.75
CA SER A 119 -0.67 7.68 -9.33
C SER A 119 0.01 6.54 -8.58
N LEU A 120 -0.33 5.29 -8.90
CA LEU A 120 0.28 4.12 -8.27
C LEU A 120 1.75 4.01 -8.67
N VAL A 121 2.07 4.10 -9.96
CA VAL A 121 3.46 4.05 -10.45
C VAL A 121 4.32 5.10 -9.77
N LEU A 122 3.85 6.36 -9.73
CA LEU A 122 4.59 7.44 -9.08
C LEU A 122 4.77 7.19 -7.57
N ALA A 123 3.70 6.77 -6.88
CA ALA A 123 3.76 6.56 -5.45
C ALA A 123 4.67 5.37 -5.07
N VAL A 124 4.64 4.29 -5.86
CA VAL A 124 5.53 3.13 -5.74
C VAL A 124 6.98 3.53 -5.99
N ALA A 125 7.25 4.32 -7.03
CA ALA A 125 8.61 4.81 -7.32
C ALA A 125 9.16 5.65 -6.16
N VAL A 126 8.38 6.61 -5.64
CA VAL A 126 8.78 7.44 -4.49
C VAL A 126 8.96 6.60 -3.22
N CYS A 127 8.04 5.67 -2.95
CA CYS A 127 8.15 4.75 -1.82
C CYS A 127 9.42 3.90 -1.91
N HIS A 128 9.69 3.30 -3.08
CA HIS A 128 10.89 2.51 -3.30
C HIS A 128 12.15 3.36 -3.13
N LEU A 129 12.14 4.59 -3.64
CA LEU A 129 13.28 5.50 -3.56
C LEU A 129 13.66 5.79 -2.12
N ILE A 130 12.66 6.05 -1.27
CA ILE A 130 12.87 6.34 0.15
C ILE A 130 13.26 5.06 0.90
N ALA A 131 12.50 3.97 0.75
CA ALA A 131 12.72 2.74 1.52
C ALA A 131 14.00 2.02 1.12
N GLN A 132 14.18 1.74 -0.17
CA GLN A 132 15.40 1.08 -0.67
C GLN A 132 16.60 2.02 -0.56
N GLY A 133 16.44 3.30 -0.88
CA GLY A 133 17.55 4.25 -0.84
C GLY A 133 18.09 4.42 0.57
N SER A 134 17.21 4.68 1.55
CA SER A 134 17.64 4.75 2.95
C SER A 134 18.31 3.45 3.41
N PHE A 135 17.77 2.28 3.06
CA PHE A 135 18.39 1.00 3.39
C PHE A 135 19.77 0.85 2.75
N TYR A 136 19.92 1.16 1.46
CA TYR A 136 21.18 1.00 0.73
C TYR A 136 22.30 1.88 1.29
N TRP A 137 21.99 3.11 1.70
CA TRP A 137 22.99 4.09 2.16
C TRP A 137 23.24 4.06 3.68
N ILE A 138 22.25 3.70 4.49
CA ILE A 138 22.33 3.79 5.96
C ILE A 138 22.54 2.41 6.61
N SER A 139 22.07 1.33 5.98
CA SER A 139 22.25 -0.01 6.54
C SER A 139 23.71 -0.47 6.43
N ARG A 140 24.14 -1.29 7.39
CA ARG A 140 25.43 -1.99 7.31
C ARG A 140 25.41 -3.18 6.33
N SER A 141 24.25 -3.51 5.78
CA SER A 141 24.05 -4.66 4.88
C SER A 141 24.69 -4.49 3.51
N VAL A 142 25.02 -3.26 3.10
CA VAL A 142 25.69 -2.97 1.81
C VAL A 142 27.10 -2.44 2.08
N PRO A 143 28.15 -3.27 1.93
CA PRO A 143 29.52 -2.80 2.05
C PRO A 143 29.88 -1.92 0.84
N ASN A 144 30.49 -0.75 1.09
CA ASN A 144 30.95 0.20 0.07
C ASN A 144 29.85 0.65 -0.93
N PRO A 145 28.82 1.38 -0.47
CA PRO A 145 27.71 1.79 -1.32
C PRO A 145 28.18 2.74 -2.43
N THR A 146 27.69 2.52 -3.66
CA THR A 146 27.96 3.37 -4.83
C THR A 146 26.65 3.79 -5.50
N VAL A 147 26.66 4.93 -6.19
CA VAL A 147 25.47 5.41 -6.92
C VAL A 147 25.05 4.44 -8.03
N ALA A 148 26.01 3.86 -8.75
CA ALA A 148 25.72 2.89 -9.81
C ALA A 148 25.12 1.58 -9.25
N GLY A 149 25.66 1.07 -8.13
CA GLY A 149 25.12 -0.11 -7.46
C GLY A 149 23.72 0.13 -6.89
N TRP A 150 23.51 1.30 -6.30
CA TRP A 150 22.20 1.73 -5.82
C TRP A 150 21.16 1.77 -6.95
N TRP A 151 21.50 2.42 -8.07
CA TRP A 151 20.62 2.54 -9.22
C TRP A 151 20.25 1.18 -9.81
N ARG A 152 21.24 0.29 -9.92
CA ARG A 152 21.01 -1.08 -10.40
C ARG A 152 20.07 -1.84 -9.47
N ASN A 153 20.32 -1.78 -8.16
CA ASN A 153 19.47 -2.42 -7.17
C ASN A 153 18.05 -1.85 -7.20
N TYR A 154 17.90 -0.52 -7.33
CA TYR A 154 16.61 0.14 -7.44
C TYR A 154 15.84 -0.33 -8.68
N SER A 155 16.50 -0.38 -9.85
CA SER A 155 15.86 -0.81 -11.09
C SER A 155 15.51 -2.29 -11.12
N ASP A 156 16.30 -3.14 -10.48
CA ASP A 156 16.05 -4.59 -10.44
C ASP A 156 14.86 -4.91 -9.52
N TRP A 157 14.70 -4.16 -8.42
CA TRP A 157 13.63 -4.40 -7.44
C TRP A 157 12.34 -3.63 -7.70
N LEU A 158 12.37 -2.48 -8.38
CA LEU A 158 11.16 -1.70 -8.63
C LEU A 158 10.05 -2.51 -9.35
N PRO A 159 10.31 -3.30 -10.42
CA PRO A 159 9.27 -4.05 -11.12
C PRO A 159 8.49 -5.06 -10.25
N PRO A 160 9.12 -5.95 -9.45
CA PRO A 160 8.35 -6.88 -8.61
C PRO A 160 7.54 -6.17 -7.52
N TYR A 161 8.06 -5.09 -6.91
CA TYR A 161 7.28 -4.29 -5.95
C TYR A 161 6.08 -3.61 -6.62
N LEU A 162 6.27 -3.02 -7.80
CA LEU A 162 5.19 -2.44 -8.58
C LEU A 162 4.16 -3.49 -8.99
N GLY A 163 4.62 -4.69 -9.39
CA GLY A 163 3.76 -5.81 -9.77
C GLY A 163 2.83 -6.25 -8.64
N SER A 164 3.37 -6.47 -7.43
CA SER A 164 2.55 -6.80 -6.26
C SER A 164 1.55 -5.68 -5.93
N ALA A 165 2.03 -4.43 -5.88
CA ALA A 165 1.17 -3.30 -5.57
C ALA A 165 0.04 -3.13 -6.61
N ALA A 166 0.35 -3.31 -7.89
CA ALA A 166 -0.59 -3.24 -9.00
C ALA A 166 -1.63 -4.37 -8.94
N LEU A 167 -1.21 -5.61 -8.63
CA LEU A 167 -2.11 -6.76 -8.51
C LEU A 167 -3.23 -6.49 -7.48
N TYR A 168 -2.87 -6.16 -6.24
CA TYR A 168 -3.84 -5.91 -5.19
C TYR A 168 -4.68 -4.65 -5.44
N THR A 169 -4.08 -3.61 -6.00
CA THR A 169 -4.81 -2.37 -6.34
C THR A 169 -5.81 -2.61 -7.48
N ALA A 170 -5.44 -3.41 -8.49
CA ALA A 170 -6.32 -3.78 -9.59
C ALA A 170 -7.51 -4.63 -9.11
N LEU A 171 -7.27 -5.58 -8.19
CA LEU A 171 -8.34 -6.35 -7.55
C LEU A 171 -9.32 -5.44 -6.79
N ALA A 172 -8.80 -4.50 -6.00
CA ALA A 172 -9.64 -3.52 -5.31
C ALA A 172 -10.44 -2.64 -6.29
N ALA A 173 -9.81 -2.18 -7.38
CA ALA A 173 -10.47 -1.39 -8.41
C ALA A 173 -11.56 -2.17 -9.16
N ALA A 174 -11.35 -3.47 -9.42
CA ALA A 174 -12.34 -4.34 -10.04
C ALA A 174 -13.57 -4.51 -9.14
N ILE A 175 -13.36 -4.75 -7.84
CA ILE A 175 -14.44 -4.82 -6.85
C ILE A 175 -15.21 -3.51 -6.79
N GLN A 176 -14.51 -2.36 -6.70
CA GLN A 176 -15.13 -1.03 -6.71
C GLN A 176 -16.00 -0.81 -7.96
N SER A 177 -15.45 -1.14 -9.13
CA SER A 177 -16.15 -0.98 -10.40
C SER A 177 -17.40 -1.88 -10.48
N GLY A 178 -17.31 -3.12 -10.00
CA GLY A 178 -18.44 -4.04 -9.92
C GLY A 178 -19.55 -3.53 -8.99
N VAL A 179 -19.19 -3.04 -7.80
CA VAL A 179 -20.14 -2.43 -6.85
C VAL A 179 -20.84 -1.21 -7.47
N GLU A 180 -20.11 -0.34 -8.16
CA GLU A 180 -20.69 0.82 -8.84
C GLU A 180 -21.61 0.41 -10.00
N GLN A 181 -21.25 -0.61 -10.78
CA GLN A 181 -22.10 -1.12 -11.85
C GLN A 181 -23.41 -1.70 -11.31
N LEU A 182 -23.35 -2.52 -10.25
CA LEU A 182 -24.53 -3.08 -9.61
C LEU A 182 -25.45 -1.99 -9.04
N ALA A 183 -24.88 -0.96 -8.41
CA ALA A 183 -25.65 0.17 -7.91
C ALA A 183 -26.36 0.94 -9.04
N ARG A 184 -25.68 1.16 -10.18
CA ARG A 184 -26.28 1.82 -11.35
C ARG A 184 -27.39 0.97 -11.99
N LEU A 185 -27.24 -0.35 -12.03
CA LEU A 185 -28.27 -1.26 -12.53
C LEU A 185 -29.51 -1.28 -11.64
N GLY A 186 -29.33 -1.30 -10.31
CA GLY A 186 -30.43 -1.24 -9.34
C GLY A 186 -31.24 0.07 -9.43
N GLN A 187 -30.58 1.20 -9.67
CA GLN A 187 -31.24 2.50 -9.87
C GLN A 187 -32.05 2.58 -11.17
N ARG A 188 -31.61 1.90 -12.24
CA ARG A 188 -32.35 1.84 -13.51
C ARG A 188 -33.59 0.95 -13.47
N GLY A 189 -33.60 -0.05 -12.58
CA GLY A 189 -34.71 -1.00 -12.41
C GLY A 189 -35.82 -0.52 -11.48
N GLN A 190 -35.69 0.65 -10.85
CA GLN A 190 -36.70 1.20 -9.97
C GLN A 190 -37.79 1.88 -10.83
N PRO A 191 -39.02 1.34 -10.91
CA PRO A 191 -40.09 2.00 -11.67
C PRO A 191 -40.34 3.38 -11.07
N VAL A 192 -40.41 4.40 -11.93
CA VAL A 192 -40.78 5.76 -11.54
C VAL A 192 -42.17 5.68 -10.94
N GLY A 193 -42.26 5.75 -9.61
CA GLY A 193 -43.54 5.78 -8.90
C GLY A 193 -44.37 6.98 -9.38
N HIS A 194 -45.61 6.68 -9.76
CA HIS A 194 -46.64 7.61 -10.20
C HIS A 194 -46.97 8.68 -9.16
#